data_AF-A0A527X7X0-F1
#
_entry.id   AF-A0A527X7X0-F1
#
_cell.length_a   1.000
_cell.length_b   1.000
_cell.length_c   1.000
_cell.angle_alpha   90.00
_cell.angle_beta   90.00
_cell.angle_gamma   90.00
#
_symmetry.space_group_name_H-M   'P 1'
#
loop_
_entity.id
_entity.type
_entity.pdbx_description
1 polymer ?
#
loop_
_entity_poly.entity_id
_entity_poly.type
_entity_poly.pdbx_seq_one_letter_code
_entity_poly.pdbx_strand_id
1 'polypeptide(L)'
;AVKDWSGGTRIGDALAEFNRRWSRRVLGQGAVVLLITDGLERDDVTGLSQEMERLHKSCRRLIWLNPLLRFDGFEARARGVKAMLPHVDEFRAVHNLDALTDLCASLDRRPAATVDPRRWLRTGDRRAA
;
A
#
# COMPACT_ATOMS: atom_id res chain seq x y z
N ALA A 1 10.11 26.67 -9.20
CA ALA A 1 8.97 25.77 -9.42
C ALA A 1 9.44 24.34 -9.18
N VAL A 2 8.80 23.59 -8.27
CA VAL A 2 9.13 22.19 -8.01
C VAL A 2 8.70 21.38 -9.24
N LYS A 3 9.67 20.76 -9.91
CA LYS A 3 9.56 20.29 -11.31
C LYS A 3 8.78 18.98 -11.48
N ASP A 4 8.36 18.32 -10.38
CA ASP A 4 7.87 16.93 -10.42
C ASP A 4 6.47 16.69 -9.84
N TRP A 5 5.66 17.72 -9.64
CA TRP A 5 4.27 17.52 -9.18
C TRP A 5 3.29 17.04 -10.26
N SER A 6 3.71 16.92 -11.53
CA SER A 6 2.86 16.46 -12.64
C SER A 6 3.24 15.07 -13.20
N GLY A 7 4.35 14.47 -12.78
CA GLY A 7 4.88 13.21 -13.34
C GLY A 7 4.29 11.93 -12.72
N GLY A 8 3.74 12.03 -11.50
CA GLY A 8 3.20 10.93 -10.69
C GLY A 8 4.24 9.98 -10.13
N THR A 9 3.77 9.20 -9.17
CA THR A 9 4.62 8.38 -8.33
C THR A 9 4.94 7.08 -9.05
N ARG A 10 6.21 6.89 -9.43
CA ARG A 10 6.76 5.59 -9.79
C ARG A 10 7.00 4.79 -8.53
N ILE A 11 5.95 4.16 -8.01
CA ILE A 11 5.97 3.41 -6.75
C ILE A 11 6.94 2.23 -6.89
N GLY A 12 6.95 1.56 -8.04
CA GLY A 12 7.87 0.46 -8.31
C GLY A 12 9.34 0.85 -8.15
N ASP A 13 9.77 1.95 -8.78
CA ASP A 13 11.15 2.43 -8.71
C ASP A 13 11.55 2.87 -7.30
N ALA A 14 10.65 3.56 -6.60
CA ALA A 14 10.88 4.02 -5.22
C ALA A 14 11.07 2.83 -4.28
N LEU A 15 10.24 1.79 -4.41
CA LEU A 15 10.37 0.56 -3.65
C LEU A 15 11.64 -0.20 -4.03
N ALA A 16 12.00 -0.28 -5.32
CA ALA A 16 13.23 -0.92 -5.76
C ALA A 16 14.47 -0.27 -5.15
N GLU A 17 14.51 1.06 -5.12
CA GLU A 17 15.59 1.80 -4.49
C GLU A 17 15.63 1.58 -2.98
N PHE A 18 14.48 1.68 -2.31
CA PHE A 18 14.38 1.43 -0.88
C PHE A 18 14.81 0.01 -0.51
N ASN A 19 14.32 -0.99 -1.24
CA ASN A 19 14.67 -2.39 -1.01
C ASN A 19 16.17 -2.63 -1.18
N ARG A 20 16.79 -2.07 -2.22
CA ARG A 20 18.22 -2.23 -2.50
C ARG A 20 19.10 -1.51 -1.48
N ARG A 21 18.74 -0.29 -1.09
CA ARG A 21 19.59 0.58 -0.27
C ARG A 21 19.29 0.46 1.23
N TRP A 22 18.04 0.30 1.63
CA TRP A 22 17.64 0.55 3.02
C TRP A 22 17.01 -0.65 3.73
N SER A 23 16.29 -1.54 3.04
CA SER A 23 15.54 -2.64 3.68
C SER A 23 16.35 -3.38 4.75
N ARG A 24 17.54 -3.88 4.41
CA ARG A 24 18.42 -4.63 5.32
C ARG A 24 18.97 -3.81 6.50
N ARG A 25 18.98 -2.48 6.39
CA ARG A 25 19.53 -1.56 7.39
C ARG A 25 18.47 -1.13 8.39
N VAL A 26 17.22 -0.98 7.95
CA VAL A 26 16.15 -0.38 8.76
C VAL A 26 15.01 -1.35 9.07
N LEU A 27 14.83 -2.41 8.28
CA LEU A 27 13.80 -3.44 8.50
C LEU A 27 14.36 -4.66 9.23
N GLY A 28 15.09 -4.42 10.33
CA GLY A 28 15.58 -5.48 11.21
C GLY A 28 14.45 -6.25 11.91
N GLN A 29 14.76 -6.99 12.98
CA GLN A 29 13.78 -7.88 13.60
C GLN A 29 12.54 -7.13 14.11
N GLY A 30 11.38 -7.45 13.51
CA GLY A 30 10.07 -6.99 13.95
C GLY A 30 9.56 -5.70 13.31
N ALA A 31 10.20 -5.17 12.26
CA ALA A 31 9.78 -3.91 11.66
C ALA A 31 8.32 -3.94 11.16
N VAL A 32 7.54 -2.92 11.51
CA VAL A 32 6.21 -2.65 10.94
C VAL A 32 6.36 -1.50 9.96
N VAL A 33 5.89 -1.68 8.74
CA VAL A 33 5.98 -0.68 7.67
C VAL A 33 4.61 -0.09 7.43
N LEU A 34 4.52 1.25 7.54
CA LEU A 34 3.37 2.02 7.10
C LEU A 34 3.67 2.58 5.71
N LEU A 35 3.03 2.02 4.69
CA LEU A 35 3.15 2.50 3.31
C LEU A 35 2.01 3.47 3.03
N ILE A 36 2.31 4.76 2.80
CA ILE A 36 1.31 5.79 2.55
C ILE A 36 1.33 6.15 1.06
N THR A 37 0.29 5.76 0.33
CA THR A 37 0.19 6.02 -1.11
C THR A 37 -1.24 5.82 -1.60
N ASP A 38 -1.62 6.50 -2.68
CA ASP A 38 -2.89 6.32 -3.37
C ASP A 38 -2.87 5.15 -4.39
N GLY A 39 -1.71 4.50 -4.60
CA GLY A 39 -1.56 3.33 -5.46
C GLY A 39 -1.58 3.63 -6.96
N LEU A 40 -1.39 4.89 -7.34
CA LEU A 40 -1.41 5.34 -8.73
C LEU A 40 -0.05 5.14 -9.42
N GLU A 41 0.25 3.90 -9.81
CA GLU A 41 1.40 3.59 -10.68
C GLU A 41 1.08 3.92 -12.15
N ARG A 42 2.00 4.58 -12.86
CA ARG A 42 1.82 4.96 -14.28
C ARG A 42 2.51 3.99 -15.25
N ASP A 43 3.59 3.34 -14.82
CA ASP A 43 4.49 2.56 -15.69
C ASP A 43 4.27 1.04 -15.55
N ASP A 44 5.24 0.22 -16.00
CA ASP A 44 5.16 -1.25 -15.97
C ASP A 44 4.98 -1.79 -14.53
N VAL A 45 3.85 -2.46 -14.34
CA VAL A 45 3.37 -2.98 -13.06
C VAL A 45 4.12 -4.26 -12.65
N THR A 46 4.82 -4.89 -13.60
CA THR A 46 5.58 -6.11 -13.36
C THR A 46 6.66 -5.91 -12.29
N GLY A 47 7.34 -4.76 -12.32
CA GLY A 47 8.32 -4.39 -11.28
C GLY A 47 7.68 -4.09 -9.93
N LEU A 48 6.52 -3.43 -9.91
CA LEU A 48 5.83 -3.04 -8.67
C LEU A 48 5.45 -4.25 -7.80
N SER A 49 4.87 -5.30 -8.39
CA SER A 49 4.48 -6.51 -7.65
C SER A 49 5.69 -7.18 -6.98
N GLN A 50 6.81 -7.30 -7.71
CA GLN A 50 8.03 -7.91 -7.20
C GLN A 50 8.64 -7.10 -6.05
N GLU A 51 8.69 -5.78 -6.18
CA GLU A 51 9.24 -4.92 -5.12
C GLU A 51 8.34 -4.84 -3.89
N MET A 52 7.02 -4.94 -4.07
CA MET A 52 6.08 -5.10 -2.96
C MET A 52 6.27 -6.43 -2.25
N GLU A 53 6.43 -7.54 -2.96
CA GLU A 53 6.69 -8.86 -2.38
C GLU A 53 7.99 -8.85 -1.56
N ARG A 54 9.06 -8.24 -2.10
CA ARG A 54 10.34 -8.08 -1.40
C ARG A 54 10.19 -7.26 -0.12
N LEU A 55 9.42 -6.17 -0.17
CA LEU A 55 9.16 -5.34 1.01
C LEU A 55 8.36 -6.11 2.06
N HIS A 56 7.31 -6.82 1.66
CA HIS A 56 6.47 -7.65 2.55
C HIS A 56 7.31 -8.69 3.28
N LYS A 57 8.15 -9.43 2.55
CA LYS A 57 9.07 -10.43 3.13
C LYS A 57 10.14 -9.83 4.05
N SER A 58 10.43 -8.53 3.92
CA SER A 58 11.45 -7.84 4.70
C SER A 58 10.90 -7.24 6.00
N CYS A 59 9.58 -7.23 6.22
CA CYS A 59 8.98 -6.67 7.42
C CYS A 59 8.06 -7.69 8.12
N ARG A 60 7.75 -7.43 9.39
CA ARG A 60 6.83 -8.28 10.17
C ARG A 60 5.37 -8.05 9.78
N ARG A 61 5.05 -6.82 9.36
CA ARG A 61 3.71 -6.35 9.01
C ARG A 61 3.82 -5.15 8.06
N LEU A 62 3.17 -5.22 6.91
CA LEU A 62 3.07 -4.16 5.92
C LEU A 62 1.63 -3.62 5.88
N ILE A 63 1.44 -2.38 6.34
CA ILE A 63 0.15 -1.70 6.38
C ILE A 63 0.13 -0.62 5.32
N TRP A 64 -0.76 -0.76 4.34
CA TRP A 64 -0.97 0.26 3.32
C TRP A 64 -2.10 1.21 3.71
N LEU A 65 -1.74 2.47 3.86
CA LEU A 65 -2.59 3.60 4.16
C LEU A 65 -2.87 4.37 2.86
N ASN A 66 -4.12 4.37 2.40
CA ASN A 66 -4.55 5.11 1.22
C ASN A 66 -5.31 6.38 1.63
N PRO A 67 -4.74 7.57 1.40
CA PRO A 67 -5.37 8.83 1.79
C PRO A 67 -6.55 9.25 0.89
N LEU A 68 -6.74 8.62 -0.28
CA LEU A 68 -7.71 9.04 -1.31
C LEU A 68 -8.89 8.08 -1.49
N LEU A 69 -9.05 7.08 -0.63
CA LEU A 69 -10.01 5.97 -0.80
C LEU A 69 -11.51 6.37 -0.81
N ARG A 70 -11.84 7.65 -0.60
CA ARG A 70 -13.23 8.17 -0.47
C ARG A 70 -13.70 9.01 -1.65
N PHE A 71 -12.86 9.26 -2.65
CA PHE A 71 -13.31 9.97 -3.85
C PHE A 71 -13.98 8.97 -4.81
N ASP A 72 -15.27 9.18 -5.10
CA ASP A 72 -16.11 8.38 -6.01
C ASP A 72 -15.55 8.23 -7.45
N GLY A 73 -14.46 8.93 -7.78
CA GLY A 73 -13.73 8.81 -9.04
C GLY A 73 -12.58 7.79 -9.06
N PHE A 74 -12.36 7.01 -7.98
CA PHE A 74 -11.33 5.96 -7.95
C PHE A 74 -11.76 4.69 -8.73
N GLU A 75 -12.40 4.84 -9.88
CA GLU A 75 -12.93 3.71 -10.64
C GLU A 75 -11.93 3.08 -11.63
N ALA A 76 -10.81 3.72 -11.95
CA ALA A 76 -9.85 3.10 -12.88
C ALA A 76 -8.42 3.63 -12.79
N ARG A 77 -7.64 3.11 -11.82
CA ARG A 77 -6.24 2.69 -12.07
C ARG A 77 -5.98 1.36 -11.37
N ALA A 78 -6.74 0.36 -11.79
CA ALA A 78 -6.78 -0.96 -11.18
C ALA A 78 -5.44 -1.69 -11.14
N ARG A 79 -4.46 -1.35 -11.99
CA ARG A 79 -3.24 -2.18 -12.10
C ARG A 79 -2.27 -2.05 -10.92
N GLY A 80 -1.93 -0.83 -10.50
CA GLY A 80 -1.05 -0.61 -9.35
C GLY A 80 -1.65 -1.17 -8.07
N VAL A 81 -2.92 -0.85 -7.82
CA VAL A 81 -3.69 -1.39 -6.70
C VAL A 81 -3.74 -2.92 -6.72
N LYS A 82 -4.10 -3.54 -7.87
CA LYS A 82 -4.14 -5.00 -8.00
C LYS A 82 -2.78 -5.66 -7.78
N ALA A 83 -1.68 -4.99 -8.16
CA ALA A 83 -0.34 -5.51 -7.96
C ALA A 83 0.14 -5.39 -6.51
N MET A 84 -0.29 -4.36 -5.78
CA MET A 84 0.12 -4.12 -4.40
C MET A 84 -0.73 -4.89 -3.38
N LEU A 85 -2.05 -5.00 -3.61
CA LEU A 85 -3.01 -5.60 -2.67
C LEU A 85 -2.64 -7.01 -2.18
N PRO A 86 -2.09 -7.93 -2.99
CA PRO A 86 -1.72 -9.27 -2.53
C PRO A 86 -0.56 -9.30 -1.51
N HIS A 87 0.24 -8.23 -1.46
CA HIS A 87 1.49 -8.18 -0.69
C HIS A 87 1.40 -7.33 0.57
N VAL A 88 0.22 -6.82 0.92
CA VAL A 88 0.02 -6.05 2.15
C VAL A 88 -0.74 -6.90 3.16
N ASP A 89 -0.45 -6.74 4.45
CA ASP A 89 -1.19 -7.43 5.50
C ASP A 89 -2.51 -6.70 5.81
N GLU A 90 -2.49 -5.37 5.70
CA GLU A 90 -3.64 -4.50 5.94
C GLU A 90 -3.73 -3.37 4.93
N PHE A 91 -4.97 -3.03 4.59
CA PHE A 91 -5.28 -1.91 3.72
C PHE A 91 -6.32 -1.02 4.39
N ARG A 92 -5.96 0.24 4.65
CA ARG A 92 -6.78 1.19 5.42
C ARG A 92 -6.91 2.51 4.67
N ALA A 93 -8.08 3.11 4.75
CA ALA A 93 -8.29 4.48 4.32
C ALA A 93 -7.84 5.45 5.42
N VAL A 94 -7.08 6.49 5.08
CA VAL A 94 -6.62 7.50 6.05
C VAL A 94 -7.17 8.87 5.65
N HIS A 95 -8.43 9.09 5.99
CA HIS A 95 -9.16 10.31 5.64
C HIS A 95 -9.71 11.07 6.86
N ASN A 96 -9.35 10.68 8.09
CA ASN A 96 -9.60 11.46 9.31
C ASN A 96 -8.66 11.04 10.47
N LEU A 97 -8.54 11.88 11.50
CA LEU A 97 -7.76 11.64 12.72
C LEU A 97 -8.17 10.35 13.44
N ASP A 98 -9.46 10.00 13.39
CA ASP A 98 -9.99 8.76 13.97
C ASP A 98 -9.38 7.50 13.32
N ALA A 99 -9.14 7.51 12.01
CA ALA A 99 -8.47 6.40 11.32
C ALA A 99 -7.00 6.24 11.75
N LEU A 100 -6.36 7.34 12.17
CA LEU A 100 -5.01 7.30 12.74
C LEU A 100 -5.02 6.78 14.19
N THR A 101 -6.05 7.13 14.96
CA THR A 101 -6.28 6.56 16.30
C THR A 101 -6.57 5.05 16.23
N ASP A 102 -7.39 4.61 15.28
CA ASP A 102 -7.63 3.19 15.01
C ASP A 102 -6.37 2.45 14.55
N LEU A 103 -5.49 3.14 13.80
CA LEU A 103 -4.18 2.60 13.45
C LEU A 103 -3.34 2.36 14.72
N CYS A 104 -3.23 3.36 15.60
CA CYS A 104 -2.54 3.20 16.89
C CYS A 104 -3.11 2.04 17.72
N ALA A 105 -4.44 1.95 17.85
CA ALA A 105 -5.09 0.85 18.57
C ALA A 105 -4.83 -0.54 17.94
N SER A 106 -4.66 -0.61 16.61
CA SER A 106 -4.35 -1.85 15.89
C SER A 106 -2.88 -2.23 15.89
N LEU A 107 -1.99 -1.30 16.22
CA LEU A 107 -0.58 -1.61 16.50
C LEU A 107 -0.46 -2.19 17.92
N ASP A 108 -1.32 -1.74 18.84
CA ASP A 108 -1.40 -2.24 20.21
C ASP A 108 -2.14 -3.59 20.37
N ARG A 109 -2.98 -4.00 19.39
CA ARG A 109 -3.78 -5.24 19.45
C ARG A 109 -3.79 -6.01 18.13
N ARG A 110 -4.25 -7.27 18.18
CA ARG A 110 -4.44 -8.12 16.98
C ARG A 110 -5.41 -7.43 15.99
N PRO A 111 -5.10 -7.37 14.68
CA PRO A 111 -5.90 -6.62 13.71
C PRO A 111 -7.35 -7.14 13.57
N ALA A 112 -8.28 -6.20 13.35
CA ALA A 112 -9.70 -6.48 13.14
C ALA A 112 -9.98 -7.07 11.73
N ALA A 113 -11.04 -7.86 11.57
CA ALA A 113 -11.39 -8.46 10.28
C ALA A 113 -11.75 -7.43 9.18
N THR A 114 -12.07 -6.18 9.55
CA THR A 114 -12.46 -5.10 8.63
C THR A 114 -11.31 -4.57 7.77
N VAL A 115 -10.06 -4.87 8.12
CA VAL A 115 -8.86 -4.34 7.47
C VAL A 115 -8.14 -5.36 6.58
N ASP A 116 -8.76 -6.54 6.40
CA ASP A 116 -8.26 -7.62 5.54
C ASP A 116 -8.30 -7.19 4.05
N PRO A 117 -7.14 -7.13 3.38
CA PRO A 117 -7.03 -6.78 1.96
C PRO A 117 -7.83 -7.70 1.02
N ARG A 118 -8.05 -8.97 1.40
CA ARG A 118 -8.77 -9.96 0.58
C ARG A 118 -10.21 -9.55 0.26
N ARG A 119 -10.81 -8.70 1.09
CA ARG A 119 -12.15 -8.17 0.84
C ARG A 119 -12.21 -7.32 -0.45
N TRP A 120 -11.13 -6.60 -0.75
CA TRP A 120 -11.01 -5.76 -1.94
C TRP A 120 -10.81 -6.59 -3.21
N LEU A 121 -10.06 -7.69 -3.13
CA LEU A 121 -9.93 -8.64 -4.25
C LEU A 121 -11.29 -9.19 -4.69
N ARG A 122 -12.14 -9.58 -3.72
CA ARG A 122 -13.49 -10.11 -3.98
C ARG A 122 -14.48 -9.08 -4.53
N THR A 123 -14.27 -7.79 -4.23
CA THR A 123 -15.17 -6.71 -4.66
C THR A 123 -14.90 -6.28 -6.10
N GLY A 124 -13.63 -6.35 -6.54
CA GLY A 124 -13.25 -6.09 -7.92
C GLY A 124 -13.86 -7.07 -8.94
N ASP A 125 -14.11 -8.31 -8.54
CA ASP A 125 -14.70 -9.34 -9.43
C ASP A 125 -16.22 -9.17 -9.62
N ARG A 126 -16.92 -8.54 -8.66
CA ARG A 126 -18.39 -8.37 -8.71
C ARG A 126 -18.88 -7.16 -9.49
N ARG A 127 -17.99 -6.21 -9.83
CA ARG A 127 -18.32 -5.01 -10.64
C ARG A 127 -17.92 -5.15 -12.12
N ALA A 128 -17.39 -6.31 -12.50
CA ALA A 128 -17.01 -6.64 -13.88
C ALA A 128 -18.02 -7.57 -14.60
N ALA A 129 -19.18 -7.82 -13.99
CA ALA A 129 -20.29 -8.62 -14.54
C ALA A 129 -21.54 -7.75 -14.70
#